data_AF-A0A352FK19-F1
#
_entry.id   AF-A0A352FK19-F1
#
_cell.length_a   1.000
_cell.length_b   1.000
_cell.length_c   1.000
_cell.angle_alpha   90.00
_cell.angle_beta   90.00
_cell.angle_gamma   90.00
#
_symmetry.space_group_name_H-M   'P 1'
#
loop_
_entity.id
_entity.type
_entity.pdbx_description
1 polymer ?
#
loop_
_entity_poly.entity_id
_entity_poly.type
_entity_poly.pdbx_seq_one_letter_code
_entity_poly.pdbx_strand_id
1 'polypeptide(L)' 'MNDAFEQIALDLSRQYSIGYLPANFVADGRLHKIKVVLNNPGDRSGDVIVRNRQGYYALAKFPAR' A
#
# COMPACT_ATOMS: atom_id res chain seq x y z
N MET A 1 -9.10 10.73 -31.48
CA MET A 1 -8.55 9.38 -31.19
C MET A 1 -7.43 9.41 -30.13
N ASN A 2 -7.10 10.58 -29.54
CA ASN A 2 -6.06 10.71 -28.51
C ASN A 2 -6.60 10.82 -27.08
N ASP A 3 -7.85 11.26 -26.92
CA ASP A 3 -8.42 11.59 -25.61
C ASP A 3 -8.48 10.40 -24.65
N ALA A 4 -8.71 9.18 -25.15
CA ALA A 4 -8.76 7.97 -24.32
C ALA A 4 -7.39 7.63 -23.70
N PHE A 5 -6.31 7.79 -24.47
CA PHE A 5 -4.96 7.53 -23.97
C PHE A 5 -4.49 8.63 -23.00
N GLU A 6 -4.83 9.88 -23.27
CA GLU A 6 -4.55 11.00 -22.37
C GLU A 6 -5.27 10.84 -21.02
N GLN A 7 -6.52 10.39 -21.03
CA GLN A 7 -7.26 10.09 -19.80
C GLN A 7 -6.60 8.96 -18.99
N ILE A 8 -6.17 7.88 -19.65
CA ILE A 8 -5.47 6.77 -18.98
C ILE A 8 -4.13 7.24 -18.39
N ALA A 9 -3.37 8.05 -19.14
CA ALA A 9 -2.09 8.59 -18.69
C ALA A 9 -2.28 9.52 -17.47
N LEU A 10 -3.31 10.37 -17.48
CA LEU A 10 -3.66 11.24 -16.36
C LEU A 10 -4.07 10.42 -15.13
N ASP A 11 -4.87 9.37 -15.29
CA ASP A 11 -5.29 8.53 -14.17
C ASP A 11 -4.10 7.78 -13.55
N LEU A 12 -3.24 7.18 -14.38
CA LEU A 12 -2.04 6.48 -13.91
C LEU A 12 -1.07 7.41 -13.18
N SER A 13 -0.93 8.67 -13.63
CA SER A 13 -0.08 9.67 -12.98
C SER A 13 -0.52 10.03 -11.56
N ARG A 14 -1.79 9.80 -11.22
CA ARG A 14 -2.37 10.07 -9.91
C ARG A 14 -2.26 8.89 -8.95
N GLN A 15 -1.79 7.74 -9.42
CA GLN A 15 -1.61 6.53 -8.61
C GLN A 15 -0.20 6.49 -8.02
N TYR A 16 -0.12 6.35 -6.69
CA TYR A 16 1.14 6.25 -5.98
C TYR A 16 1.26 4.87 -5.32
N SER A 17 2.44 4.26 -5.45
CA SER A 17 2.78 3.01 -4.76
C SER A 17 3.76 3.29 -3.61
N ILE A 18 3.46 2.76 -2.42
CA ILE A 18 4.29 2.94 -1.23
C ILE A 18 4.76 1.57 -0.75
N GLY A 19 6.08 1.41 -0.63
CA GLY A 19 6.69 0.27 0.03
C GLY A 19 6.77 0.48 1.55
N TYR A 20 6.39 -0.52 2.32
CA TYR A 20 6.55 -0.52 3.77
C TYR A 20 7.42 -1.71 4.20
N LEU A 21 8.50 -1.41 4.92
CA LEU A 21 9.32 -2.39 5.61
C LEU A 21 9.18 -2.16 7.12
N PRO A 22 8.77 -3.18 7.90
CA PRO A 22 8.68 -3.04 9.35
C PRO A 22 10.06 -2.79 9.95
N ALA A 23 10.20 -1.77 10.79
CA ALA A 23 11.46 -1.45 11.46
C ALA A 23 11.93 -2.58 12.40
N ASN A 24 10.99 -3.22 13.09
CA ASN A 24 11.23 -4.35 14.00
C ASN A 24 10.60 -5.61 13.43
N PHE A 25 11.17 -6.14 12.35
CA PHE A 25 10.66 -7.38 11.75
C PHE A 25 10.79 -8.56 12.73
N VAL A 26 9.66 -9.17 13.08
CA VAL A 26 9.59 -10.39 13.89
C VAL A 26 9.08 -11.53 13.01
N ALA A 27 9.86 -12.60 12.87
CA ALA A 27 9.53 -13.77 12.07
C ALA A 27 8.76 -14.82 12.90
N ASP A 28 7.58 -14.45 13.39
CA ASP A 28 6.78 -15.27 14.32
C ASP A 28 5.78 -16.21 13.63
N GLY A 29 5.71 -16.21 12.29
CA GLY A 29 4.71 -16.98 11.54
C GLY A 29 3.30 -16.39 11.60
N ARG A 30 3.11 -15.22 12.20
CA ARG A 30 1.78 -14.63 12.40
C ARG A 30 1.43 -13.62 11.30
N LEU A 31 0.13 -13.31 11.23
CA LEU A 31 -0.40 -12.26 10.36
C LEU A 31 -0.17 -10.89 10.99
N HIS A 32 0.69 -10.08 10.38
CA HIS A 32 0.92 -8.71 10.77
C HIS A 32 -0.02 -7.80 9.97
N LYS A 33 -1.02 -7.22 10.66
CA LYS A 33 -1.99 -6.32 10.04
C LYS A 33 -1.33 -4.99 9.69
N ILE A 34 -1.62 -4.48 8.50
CA ILE A 34 -1.19 -3.15 8.06
C ILE A 34 -2.44 -2.26 7.95
N LYS A 35 -2.34 -1.04 8.45
CA LYS A 35 -3.33 0.01 8.24
C LYS A 35 -2.62 1.25 7.73
N VAL A 36 -3.04 1.74 6.57
CA VAL A 36 -2.57 3.01 6.01
C VAL A 36 -3.66 4.05 6.22
N VAL A 37 -3.30 5.19 6.79
CA VAL A 37 -4.22 6.30 7.09
C VAL A 37 -3.64 7.57 6.49
N LEU A 38 -4.50 8.41 5.93
CA LEU A 38 -4.12 9.73 5.45
C LEU A 38 -4.24 10.74 6.60
N ASN A 39 -3.15 11.45 6.91
CA ASN A 39 -3.13 12.38 8.05
C ASN A 39 -4.05 13.60 7.86
N ASN A 40 -4.25 14.05 6.62
CA ASN A 40 -5.10 15.21 6.32
C ASN A 40 -6.00 14.91 5.11
N PRO A 41 -7.17 14.29 5.32
CA PRO A 41 -8.07 13.91 4.24
C PRO A 41 -8.85 15.09 3.63
N GLY A 42 -8.92 16.24 4.30
CA GLY A 42 -9.76 17.38 3.89
C GLY A 42 -9.08 18.47 3.06
N ASP A 43 -7.75 18.43 2.94
CA ASP A 43 -6.95 19.57 2.44
C ASP A 43 -6.47 19.38 0.98
N ARG A 44 -6.89 18.29 0.33
CA ARG A 44 -6.67 18.05 -1.10
C ARG A 44 -8.01 17.98 -1.81
N SER A 45 -8.16 18.77 -2.86
CA SER A 45 -9.38 18.94 -3.66
C SER A 45 -9.85 17.72 -4.46
N GLY A 46 -9.55 16.49 -4.01
CA GLY A 46 -9.95 15.26 -4.68
C GLY A 46 -10.02 14.08 -3.71
N ASP A 47 -10.98 13.20 -3.94
CA ASP A 47 -11.18 11.97 -3.17
C ASP A 47 -9.95 11.05 -3.31
N VAL A 48 -9.02 11.15 -2.36
CA VAL A 48 -7.87 10.24 -2.28
C VAL A 48 -8.34 8.91 -1.70
N ILE A 49 -8.43 7.89 -2.55
CA ILE A 49 -8.79 6.54 -2.14
C ILE A 49 -7.52 5.80 -1.68
N VAL A 50 -7.43 5.50 -0.38
CA VAL A 50 -6.34 4.71 0.18
C VAL A 50 -6.65 3.22 0.01
N ARG A 51 -5.83 2.51 -0.77
CA ARG A 51 -5.84 1.05 -0.88
C ARG A 51 -4.62 0.47 -0.19
N ASN A 52 -4.82 -0.51 0.68
CA ASN A 52 -3.73 -1.20 1.37
C ASN A 52 -3.97 -2.72 1.38
N ARG A 53 -2.87 -3.47 1.57
CA ARG A 53 -2.97 -4.90 1.87
C ARG A 53 -3.43 -5.07 3.32
N GLN A 54 -4.26 -6.07 3.58
CA GLN A 54 -4.73 -6.39 4.94
C GLN A 54 -3.58 -6.67 5.92
N GLY A 55 -2.47 -7.20 5.41
CA GLY A 55 -1.30 -7.52 6.19
C GLY A 55 -0.30 -8.37 5.40
N TYR A 56 0.70 -8.86 6.11
CA TYR A 56 1.67 -9.83 5.60
C TYR A 56 1.91 -10.92 6.64
N TYR A 57 2.24 -12.13 6.16
CA TYR A 57 2.72 -13.20 7.03
C TYR A 57 4.23 -13.07 7.17
N ALA A 58 4.71 -13.00 8.41
CA ALA A 58 6.14 -13.06 8.68
C ALA A 58 6.57 -14.52 8.66
N LEU A 59 7.06 -15.01 7.51
CA LEU A 59 7.53 -16.39 7.39
C LEU A 59 8.60 -16.66 8.45
N ALA A 60 8.32 -17.62 9.34
CA ALA A 60 9.28 -18.04 10.36
C ALA A 60 10.58 -18.47 9.67
N LYS A 61 11.72 -18.00 10.18
CA LYS A 61 13.05 -18.48 9.74
C LYS A 61 13.14 -19.95 10.11
N PHE A 62 12.77 -20.82 9.17
CA PHE A 62 12.91 -22.29 9.16
C PHE A 62 12.50 -23.02 10.46
N PRO A 63 11.55 -23.97 10.44
CA PRO A 63 11.50 -24.92 11.54
C PRO A 63 12.86 -25.63 11.58
N ALA A 64 13.53 -25.57 12.73
CA ALA A 64 14.75 -26.34 12.96
C ALA A 64 14.44 -27.80 12.58
N ARG A 65 15.13 -28.29 11.55
CA ARG A 65 15.09 -29.69 11.13
C ARG A 65 16.03 -30.50 12.00
#